data_AF-A0A1C6LAA1-F1
#
_entry.id   AF-A0A1C6LAA1-F1
#
_cell.length_a   1.000
_cell.length_b   1.000
_cell.length_c   1.000
_cell.angle_alpha   90.00
_cell.angle_beta   90.00
_cell.angle_gamma   90.00
#
_symmetry.space_group_name_H-M   'P 1'
#
loop_
_entity.id
_entity.type
_entity.pdbx_description
1 polymer ?
#
loop_
_entity_poly.entity_id
_entity_poly.type
_entity_poly.pdbx_seq_one_letter_code
_entity_poly.pdbx_strand_id
1 'polypeptide(L)'
;MRKMSKNAWVFQMTVHGVEPDNDVIIQELINESGGLMIGKRKISKGVSYLLVVDLLALDILMTGMAEAYPCEVSYRKAKVIKF
;
A
#
# COMPACT_ATOMS: atom_id res chain seq x y z
N MET A 1 -14.16 -6.59 -7.82
CA MET A 1 -13.07 -5.59 -7.83
C MET A 1 -13.65 -4.21 -8.13
N ARG A 2 -13.45 -3.25 -7.23
CA ARG A 2 -13.86 -1.85 -7.42
C ARG A 2 -12.98 -1.18 -8.49
N LYS A 3 -13.56 -0.33 -9.33
CA LYS A 3 -12.78 0.50 -10.28
C LYS A 3 -12.16 1.69 -9.55
N MET A 4 -10.84 1.89 -9.69
CA MET A 4 -10.15 3.07 -9.17
C MET A 4 -10.77 4.36 -9.73
N SER A 5 -10.90 5.39 -8.88
CA SER A 5 -11.37 6.69 -9.34
C SER A 5 -10.38 7.36 -10.31
N LYS A 6 -10.86 8.33 -11.09
CA LYS A 6 -10.02 9.13 -12.02
C LYS A 6 -8.92 9.95 -11.33
N ASN A 7 -8.98 10.08 -9.99
CA ASN A 7 -8.04 10.86 -9.18
C ASN A 7 -7.13 9.96 -8.33
N ALA A 8 -6.56 8.92 -8.95
CA ALA A 8 -5.58 8.05 -8.30
C ALA A 8 -4.17 8.64 -8.33
N TRP A 9 -3.35 8.30 -7.34
CA TRP A 9 -1.99 8.81 -7.19
C TRP A 9 -1.03 7.66 -6.89
N VAL A 10 0.25 7.88 -7.18
CA VAL A 10 1.28 6.91 -6.81
C VAL A 10 1.74 7.19 -5.39
N PHE A 11 1.63 6.18 -4.55
CA PHE A 11 2.10 6.17 -3.19
C PHE A 11 3.18 5.11 -3.02
N GLN A 12 4.14 5.42 -2.17
CA GLN A 12 5.06 4.44 -1.60
C GLN A 12 4.60 4.15 -0.18
N MET A 13 4.25 2.89 0.08
CA MET A 13 3.99 2.38 1.43
C MET A 13 5.21 1.59 1.87
N THR A 14 5.77 1.89 3.03
CA THR A 14 6.87 1.11 3.60
C THR A 14 6.44 0.52 4.92
N VAL A 15 6.55 -0.80 5.03
CA VAL A 15 6.19 -1.54 6.23
C VAL A 15 7.49 -1.98 6.89
N HIS A 16 7.71 -1.56 8.13
CA HIS A 16 8.90 -1.87 8.92
C HIS A 16 8.68 -3.08 9.84
N GLY A 17 9.75 -3.81 10.16
CA GLY A 17 9.68 -4.93 11.11
C GLY A 17 8.90 -6.15 10.59
N VAL A 18 8.72 -6.26 9.27
CA VAL A 18 7.96 -7.33 8.63
C VAL A 18 8.75 -8.63 8.65
N GLU A 19 8.21 -9.66 9.30
CA GLU A 19 8.71 -11.04 9.12
C GLU A 19 8.56 -11.46 7.65
N PRO A 20 9.48 -12.29 7.10
CA PRO A 20 9.57 -12.58 5.67
C PRO A 20 8.26 -13.03 4.99
N ASP A 21 7.34 -13.62 5.75
CA ASP A 21 6.15 -14.32 5.24
C ASP A 21 4.84 -13.50 5.27
N ASN A 22 4.90 -12.25 5.71
CA ASN A 22 3.73 -11.36 5.81
C ASN A 22 3.34 -10.68 4.48
N ASP A 23 4.08 -10.98 3.41
CA ASP A 23 3.87 -10.34 2.11
C ASP A 23 2.53 -10.68 1.46
N VAL A 24 2.03 -11.90 1.67
CA VAL A 24 0.74 -12.34 1.12
C VAL A 24 -0.39 -11.50 1.69
N ILE A 25 -0.41 -11.32 3.01
CA ILE A 25 -1.44 -10.55 3.72
C ILE A 25 -1.41 -9.08 3.28
N ILE A 26 -0.21 -8.48 3.18
CA ILE A 26 -0.09 -7.08 2.73
C ILE A 26 -0.61 -6.93 1.28
N GLN A 27 -0.31 -7.87 0.39
CA GLN A 27 -0.82 -7.84 -0.99
C GLN A 27 -2.35 -8.03 -1.04
N GLU A 28 -2.92 -8.88 -0.20
CA GLU A 28 -4.36 -9.05 -0.07
C GLU A 28 -5.03 -7.75 0.37
N LEU A 29 -4.51 -7.10 1.43
CA LEU A 29 -5.03 -5.81 1.90
C LEU A 29 -4.97 -4.71 0.82
N ILE A 30 -3.87 -4.66 0.05
CA ILE A 30 -3.76 -3.73 -1.10
C ILE A 30 -4.88 -4.01 -2.12
N ASN A 31 -5.10 -5.27 -2.49
CA ASN A 31 -6.12 -5.65 -3.47
C ASN A 31 -7.55 -5.39 -2.96
N GLU A 32 -7.82 -5.70 -1.70
CA GLU A 32 -9.13 -5.49 -1.06
C GLU A 32 -9.49 -4.01 -0.94
N SER A 33 -8.50 -3.16 -0.64
CA SER A 33 -8.67 -1.70 -0.64
C SER A 33 -9.00 -1.13 -2.02
N GLY A 34 -8.81 -1.89 -3.10
CA GLY A 34 -8.93 -1.44 -4.48
C GLY A 34 -7.71 -0.68 -5.00
N GLY A 35 -6.58 -0.77 -4.29
CA GLY A 35 -5.29 -0.31 -4.75
C GLY A 35 -4.67 -1.24 -5.79
N LEU A 36 -3.72 -0.72 -6.54
CA LEU A 36 -2.93 -1.48 -7.50
C LEU A 36 -1.45 -1.42 -7.14
N MET A 37 -0.84 -2.56 -6.84
CA MET A 37 0.61 -2.64 -6.68
C MET A 37 1.29 -2.61 -8.05
N ILE A 38 2.23 -1.68 -8.23
CA ILE A 38 3.03 -1.53 -9.45
C ILE A 38 4.52 -1.79 -9.21
N GLY A 39 4.93 -1.98 -7.97
CA GLY A 39 6.31 -2.35 -7.64
C GLY A 39 6.47 -2.76 -6.18
N LYS A 40 7.50 -3.56 -5.93
CA LYS A 40 7.89 -4.01 -4.60
C LYS A 40 9.41 -4.00 -4.49
N ARG A 41 9.94 -3.53 -3.37
CA ARG A 41 11.38 -3.50 -3.09
C ARG A 41 11.65 -3.86 -1.64
N LYS A 42 12.49 -4.86 -1.40
CA LYS A 42 13.03 -5.15 -0.07
C LYS A 42 14.06 -4.08 0.32
N ILE A 43 13.96 -3.56 1.54
CA ILE A 43 14.91 -2.61 2.13
C ILE A 43 15.49 -3.20 3.41
N SER A 44 16.57 -2.60 3.94
CA SER A 44 17.30 -3.13 5.10
C SER A 44 16.43 -3.34 6.36
N LYS A 45 15.34 -2.58 6.51
CA LYS A 45 14.44 -2.62 7.68
C LYS A 45 12.96 -2.93 7.34
N GLY A 46 12.68 -3.56 6.19
CA GLY A 46 11.30 -3.86 5.79
C GLY A 46 11.09 -4.01 4.29
N VAL A 47 9.85 -3.75 3.86
CA VAL A 47 9.45 -3.83 2.45
C VAL A 47 8.75 -2.54 2.05
N SER A 48 9.16 -1.98 0.91
CA SER A 48 8.50 -0.85 0.27
C SER A 48 7.66 -1.33 -0.92
N TYR A 49 6.41 -0.92 -0.94
CA TYR A 49 5.43 -1.17 -1.99
C TYR A 49 5.14 0.14 -2.71
N LEU A 50 5.15 0.10 -4.04
CA LEU A 50 4.74 1.22 -4.88
C LEU A 50 3.34 0.91 -5.40
N LEU A 51 2.39 1.79 -5.06
CA LEU A 51 0.95 1.58 -5.20
C LEU A 51 0.33 2.71 -6.02
N VAL A 52 -0.67 2.40 -6.82
CA VAL A 52 -1.63 3.38 -7.35
C VAL A 52 -2.91 3.25 -6.53
N VAL A 53 -3.27 4.31 -5.82
CA VAL A 53 -4.47 4.32 -4.95
C VAL A 53 -5.20 5.66 -5.10
N ASP A 54 -6.53 5.63 -5.00
CA ASP A 54 -7.29 6.84 -4.72
C ASP A 54 -7.42 7.09 -3.21
N LEU A 55 -7.98 8.24 -2.82
CA LEU A 55 -8.07 8.62 -1.40
C LEU A 55 -8.87 7.62 -0.56
N LEU A 56 -9.91 7.01 -1.13
CA LEU A 56 -10.73 6.05 -0.38
C LEU A 56 -10.04 4.69 -0.29
N ALA A 57 -9.36 4.25 -1.35
CA ALA A 57 -8.50 3.07 -1.28
C ALA A 57 -7.36 3.24 -0.26
N LEU A 58 -6.76 4.43 -0.18
CA LEU A 58 -5.73 4.72 0.81
C LEU A 58 -6.27 4.62 2.25
N ASP A 59 -7.46 5.17 2.51
CA ASP A 59 -8.09 5.13 3.84
C ASP A 59 -8.44 3.69 4.27
N ILE A 60 -9.00 2.90 3.36
CA ILE A 60 -9.27 1.47 3.59
C ILE A 60 -7.97 0.71 3.86
N LEU A 61 -6.93 0.95 3.05
CA LEU A 61 -5.63 0.30 3.23
C LEU A 61 -4.98 0.68 4.57
N MET A 62 -5.04 1.96 4.95
CA MET A 62 -4.50 2.42 6.23
C MET A 62 -5.23 1.76 7.42
N THR A 63 -6.55 1.64 7.32
CA THR A 63 -7.37 0.98 8.36
C THR A 63 -7.04 -0.51 8.44
N GLY A 64 -7.05 -1.22 7.31
CA GLY A 64 -6.73 -2.66 7.28
C GLY A 64 -5.31 -2.96 7.73
N MET A 65 -4.33 -2.10 7.39
CA MET A 65 -2.96 -2.23 7.89
C MET A 65 -2.87 -1.99 9.40
N ALA A 66 -3.59 -1.01 9.94
CA ALA A 66 -3.59 -0.74 11.38
C ALA A 66 -4.22 -1.88 12.21
N GLU A 67 -5.25 -2.54 11.67
CA GLU A 67 -5.91 -3.69 12.30
C GLU A 67 -5.09 -4.98 12.20
N ALA A 68 -4.50 -5.25 11.02
CA ALA A 68 -3.76 -6.49 10.77
C ALA A 68 -2.31 -6.44 11.25
N TYR A 69 -1.67 -5.26 11.23
CA TYR A 69 -0.26 -5.08 11.56
C TYR A 69 -0.03 -3.85 12.44
N PRO A 70 0.11 -4.02 13.78
CA PRO A 70 0.51 -2.95 14.68
C PRO A 70 2.01 -2.61 14.55
N CYS A 71 2.56 -2.68 13.34
CA CYS A 71 3.94 -2.34 13.01
C CYS A 71 4.01 -0.91 12.47
N GLU A 72 5.21 -0.34 12.46
CA GLU A 72 5.43 0.99 11.91
C GLU A 72 5.24 0.97 10.38
N VAL A 73 4.17 1.63 9.90
CA VAL A 73 3.88 1.81 8.48
C VAL A 73 4.03 3.28 8.13
N SER A 74 4.80 3.57 7.07
CA SER A 74 4.95 4.92 6.54
C SER A 74 4.39 5.03 5.13
N TYR A 75 3.68 6.12 4.86
CA TYR A 75 3.10 6.43 3.56
C TYR A 75 3.73 7.71 3.01
N ARG A 76 4.30 7.62 1.81
CA ARG A 76 4.84 8.77 1.09
C ARG A 76 4.19 8.86 -0.27
N LYS A 77 3.60 10.02 -0.56
CA LYS A 77 3.17 10.35 -1.92
C LYS A 77 4.39 10.42 -2.83
N ALA A 78 4.48 9.51 -3.80
CA ALA A 78 5.65 9.38 -4.67
C ALA A 78 5.53 10.28 -5.90
N LYS A 79 4.35 10.37 -6.52
CA LYS A 79 4.07 11.27 -7.66
C LYS A 79 2.57 11.38 -7.94
N VAL A 80 2.13 12.53 -8.47
CA VAL A 80 0.82 12.65 -9.13
C VAL A 80 0.94 12.04 -10.52
N ILE A 81 0.13 11.02 -10.83
CA ILE A 81 -0.07 10.64 -12.24
C ILE A 81 -1.34 11.37 -12.68
N LYS A 82 -1.22 12.21 -13.72
CA LYS A 82 -2.37 12.72 -14.47
C LYS A 82 -2.50 11.84 -15.71
N PHE A 83 -3.68 11.24 -15.90
CA PHE A 83 -4.05 10.52 -17.11
C PHE A 83 -4.66 11.50 -18.12
#